data_AF-A0A967RNK1-F1
#
_entry.id   AF-A0A967RNK1-F1
#
_cell.length_a   1.000
_cell.length_b   1.000
_cell.length_c   1.000
_cell.angle_alpha   90.00
_cell.angle_beta   90.00
_cell.angle_gamma   90.00
#
_symmetry.space_group_name_H-M   'P 1'
#
loop_
_entity.id
_entity.type
_entity.pdbx_description
1 polymer ?
#
loop_
_entity_poly.entity_id
_entity_poly.type
_entity_poly.pdbx_seq_one_letter_code
_entity_poly.pdbx_strand_id
1 'polypeptide(L)'
;RSSCPSRDEFKEPDSGLPLKCDMCEGEDEPLCVKWCTADALVLEEREEEIDEEEEQEELEIGLESLADKHGLDKLIDALARMSKKE
;
A
#
# COMPACT_ATOMS: atom_id res chain seq x y z
N ARG A 1 0.20 -10.13 -1.98
CA ARG A 1 -0.89 -10.38 -2.97
C ARG A 1 -1.90 -9.24 -2.85
N SER A 2 -2.54 -8.83 -3.95
CA SER A 2 -3.48 -7.69 -3.94
C SER A 2 -4.93 -8.15 -4.09
N SER A 3 -5.86 -7.38 -3.50
CA SER A 3 -7.30 -7.47 -3.74
C SER A 3 -7.61 -6.92 -5.15
N CYS A 4 -7.30 -7.72 -6.16
CA CYS A 4 -7.34 -7.33 -7.57
C CYS A 4 -8.76 -7.47 -8.14
N PRO A 5 -9.26 -6.55 -8.96
CA PRO A 5 -10.55 -6.70 -9.64
C PRO A 5 -10.68 -7.96 -10.50
N SER A 6 -9.57 -8.55 -10.95
CA SER A 6 -9.55 -9.70 -11.87
C SER A 6 -9.94 -11.05 -11.26
N ARG A 7 -10.11 -11.14 -9.93
CA ARG A 7 -10.35 -12.39 -9.19
C ARG A 7 -11.04 -12.13 -7.86
N ASP A 8 -11.55 -13.16 -7.20
CA ASP A 8 -12.36 -13.00 -5.98
C ASP A 8 -11.53 -13.07 -4.68
N GLU A 9 -10.29 -13.56 -4.73
CA GLU A 9 -9.47 -13.66 -3.53
C GLU A 9 -9.16 -12.29 -2.89
N PHE A 10 -9.19 -12.27 -1.55
CA PHE A 10 -8.99 -11.08 -0.72
C PHE A 10 -10.10 -10.03 -0.87
N LYS A 11 -11.34 -10.48 -1.04
CA LYS A 11 -12.54 -9.64 -1.02
C LYS A 11 -13.61 -10.27 -0.15
N GLU A 12 -14.41 -9.42 0.48
CA GLU A 12 -15.65 -9.83 1.10
C GLU A 12 -16.63 -10.34 0.03
N PRO A 13 -17.24 -11.53 0.19
CA PRO A 13 -18.06 -12.15 -0.84
C PRO A 13 -19.34 -11.37 -1.15
N ASP A 14 -19.88 -10.66 -0.16
CA ASP A 14 -21.15 -9.95 -0.30
C ASP A 14 -20.96 -8.50 -0.77
N SER A 15 -19.94 -7.80 -0.26
CA SER A 15 -19.72 -6.37 -0.51
C SER A 15 -18.62 -6.09 -1.54
N GLY A 16 -17.75 -7.06 -1.82
CA GLY A 16 -16.58 -6.88 -2.67
C GLY A 16 -15.48 -6.01 -2.04
N LEU A 17 -15.60 -5.65 -0.75
CA LEU A 17 -14.61 -4.82 -0.06
C LEU A 17 -13.27 -5.56 0.08
N PRO A 18 -12.14 -4.84 -0.06
CA PRO A 18 -10.82 -5.46 0.00
C PRO A 18 -10.46 -5.94 1.40
N LEU A 19 -10.03 -7.19 1.50
CA LEU A 19 -9.48 -7.77 2.73
C LEU A 19 -7.96 -7.62 2.74
N LYS A 20 -7.41 -7.31 3.91
CA LYS A 20 -5.96 -7.19 4.14
C LYS A 20 -5.61 -7.88 5.45
N CYS A 21 -4.52 -8.66 5.44
CA CYS A 21 -3.94 -9.21 6.66
C CYS A 21 -3.24 -8.08 7.42
N ASP A 22 -3.57 -7.96 8.69
CA ASP A 22 -3.03 -7.01 9.67
C ASP A 22 -2.17 -7.70 10.75
N MET A 23 -1.88 -8.99 10.54
CA MET A 23 -1.19 -9.86 11.52
C MET A 23 -1.97 -10.05 12.83
N CYS A 24 -3.31 -9.97 12.80
CA CYS A 24 -4.18 -10.10 13.97
C CYS A 24 -3.87 -9.04 15.04
N GLU A 25 -3.88 -7.77 14.64
CA GLU A 25 -3.66 -6.63 15.53
C GLU A 25 -4.55 -6.73 16.79
N GLY A 26 -3.93 -6.65 17.98
CA GLY A 26 -4.62 -6.74 19.27
C GLY A 26 -4.66 -8.15 19.90
N GLU A 27 -4.22 -9.18 19.18
CA GLU A 27 -4.02 -10.54 19.72
C GLU A 27 -2.55 -10.79 20.07
N ASP A 28 -2.29 -11.79 20.92
CA ASP A 28 -0.91 -12.15 21.35
C ASP A 28 -0.06 -12.73 20.19
N GLU A 29 -0.69 -13.42 19.23
CA GLU A 29 -0.03 -14.03 18.07
C GLU A 29 -1.02 -14.22 16.90
N PRO A 30 -0.54 -14.31 15.63
CA PRO A 30 -1.41 -14.56 14.50
C PRO A 30 -2.13 -15.90 14.61
N LEU A 31 -3.47 -15.88 14.56
CA LEU A 31 -4.29 -17.08 14.76
C LEU A 31 -4.01 -18.18 13.73
N CYS A 32 -3.63 -17.81 12.50
CA CYS A 32 -3.26 -18.75 11.45
C CYS A 32 -1.94 -19.49 11.76
N VAL A 33 -1.00 -18.86 12.45
CA VAL A 33 0.23 -19.49 12.95
C VAL A 33 -0.10 -20.43 14.10
N LYS A 34 -0.85 -19.94 15.11
CA LYS A 34 -1.27 -20.73 16.28
C LYS A 34 -1.95 -22.06 15.92
N TRP A 35 -2.78 -22.07 14.88
CA TRP A 35 -3.54 -23.25 14.45
C TRP A 35 -2.81 -24.10 13.41
N CYS A 36 -1.61 -23.71 12.98
CA CYS A 36 -0.81 -24.46 12.01
C CYS A 36 -0.06 -25.62 12.69
N THR A 37 -0.72 -26.76 12.87
CA THR A 37 -0.13 -27.94 13.52
C THR A 37 1.07 -28.57 12.79
N ALA A 38 1.29 -28.17 11.53
CA ALA A 38 2.43 -28.61 10.73
C ALA A 38 3.63 -27.66 10.85
N ASP A 39 3.53 -26.61 11.67
CA ASP A 39 4.55 -25.58 11.87
C ASP A 39 5.05 -24.97 10.54
N ALA A 40 4.14 -24.83 9.57
CA ALA A 40 4.46 -24.31 8.24
C ALA A 40 4.45 -22.78 8.16
N LEU A 41 3.96 -22.10 9.20
CA LEU A 41 3.78 -20.64 9.26
C LEU A 41 4.47 -20.10 10.52
N VAL A 42 5.14 -18.96 10.40
CA VAL A 42 5.81 -18.24 11.50
C VAL A 42 5.74 -16.73 11.24
N LEU A 43 5.69 -15.92 12.30
CA LEU A 43 5.88 -14.47 12.24
C LEU A 43 7.21 -14.13 12.93
N GLU A 44 8.08 -13.41 12.24
CA GLU A 44 9.37 -12.94 12.76
C GLU A 44 9.46 -11.42 12.55
N GLU A 45 9.86 -10.70 13.59
CA GLU A 45 10.08 -9.26 13.53
C GLU A 45 11.58 -8.97 13.49
N ARG A 46 11.96 -7.97 12.69
CA ARG A 46 13.35 -7.50 12.59
C ARG A 46 13.38 -5.99 12.51
N GLU A 47 14.41 -5.40 13.09
CA GLU A 47 14.71 -3.98 12.91
C GLU A 47 15.44 -3.80 11.58
N GLU A 48 14.93 -2.93 10.72
CA GLU A 48 15.58 -2.53 9.47
C GLU A 48 16.07 -1.10 9.63
N GLU A 49 17.36 -0.85 9.37
CA GLU A 49 17.88 0.51 9.21
C GLU A 49 17.35 1.03 7.87
N ILE A 50 16.35 1.91 7.92
CA ILE A 50 15.79 2.57 6.74
C ILE A 50 16.55 3.90 6.60
N ASP A 51 17.12 4.15 5.43
CA ASP A 51 17.71 5.46 5.12
C ASP A 51 16.58 6.50 5.13
N GLU A 52 16.74 7.57 5.89
CA GLU A 52 15.81 8.70 5.86
C GLU A 52 16.04 9.47 4.54
N GLU A 53 15.50 8.97 3.43
CA GLU A 53 15.38 9.77 2.21
C GLU A 53 14.46 10.96 2.52
N GLU A 54 14.96 12.19 2.33
CA GLU A 54 14.14 13.39 2.51
C GLU A 54 12.98 13.34 1.49
N GLU A 55 11.76 13.03 1.95
CA GLU A 55 10.55 12.92 1.09
C GLU A 55 10.36 14.12 0.15
N GLN A 56 10.89 15.28 0.51
CA GLN A 56 10.86 16.50 -0.29
C GLN A 56 11.68 16.37 -1.59
N GLU A 57 12.87 15.75 -1.54
CA GLU A 57 13.71 15.59 -2.73
C GLU A 57 13.07 14.63 -3.74
N GLU A 58 12.51 13.51 -3.28
CA GLU A 58 11.83 12.55 -4.18
C GLU A 58 10.58 13.18 -4.83
N LEU A 59 9.80 13.94 -4.06
CA LEU A 59 8.63 14.66 -4.57
C LEU A 59 9.01 15.68 -5.65
N GLU A 60 10.06 16.47 -5.40
CA GLU A 60 10.55 17.48 -6.34
C GLU A 60 11.07 16.84 -7.63
N ILE A 61 11.88 15.79 -7.52
CA ILE A 61 12.39 15.02 -8.67
C ILE A 61 11.23 14.40 -9.47
N GLY A 62 10.22 13.86 -8.78
CA GLY A 62 9.04 13.27 -9.39
C GLY A 62 8.20 14.29 -10.16
N LEU A 63 7.97 15.46 -9.57
CA LEU A 63 7.25 16.57 -10.20
C LEU A 63 8.01 17.12 -11.41
N GLU A 64 9.33 17.29 -11.31
CA GLU A 64 10.18 17.74 -12.41
C GLU A 64 10.15 16.73 -13.57
N SER A 65 10.30 15.42 -13.28
CA SER A 65 10.22 14.37 -14.30
C SER A 65 8.88 14.35 -15.05
N LEU A 66 7.78 14.63 -14.34
CA LEU A 66 6.45 14.72 -14.95
C LEU A 66 6.28 16.01 -15.76
N ALA A 67 6.87 17.12 -15.31
CA ALA A 67 6.85 18.39 -16.02
C ALA A 67 7.59 18.28 -17.35
N ASP A 68 8.74 17.62 -17.35
CA ASP A 68 9.53 17.35 -18.56
C ASP A 68 8.78 16.47 -19.56
N LYS A 69 8.08 15.43 -19.08
CA LYS A 69 7.36 14.48 -19.94
C LYS A 69 6.05 15.03 -20.50
N HIS A 70 5.32 15.81 -19.72
CA HIS A 70 3.92 16.16 -20.03
C HIS A 70 3.67 17.66 -20.16
N GLY A 71 4.61 18.50 -19.74
CA GLY A 71 4.50 19.95 -19.70
C GLY A 71 3.85 20.46 -18.40
N LEU A 72 4.32 21.61 -17.92
CA LEU A 72 3.85 22.26 -16.70
C LEU A 72 2.35 22.55 -16.71
N ASP A 73 1.81 23.02 -17.84
CA ASP A 73 0.39 23.37 -17.95
C ASP A 73 -0.52 22.17 -17.66
N LYS A 74 -0.19 20.99 -18.19
CA LYS A 74 -0.98 19.76 -17.97
C LYS A 74 -0.86 19.24 -16.56
N LEU A 75 0.31 19.41 -15.93
CA LEU A 75 0.52 19.04 -14.54
C LEU A 75 -0.33 19.89 -13.59
N ILE A 76 -0.31 21.21 -13.78
CA ILE A 76 -1.10 22.15 -12.96
C ILE A 76 -2.60 21.87 -13.11
N ASP A 77 -3.07 21.64 -14.35
CA ASP A 77 -4.46 21.27 -14.61
C ASP A 77 -4.88 19.93 -13.99
N ALA A 78 -3.95 18.97 -13.89
CA ALA A 78 -4.21 17.69 -13.23
C ALA A 78 -4.29 17.86 -11.70
N LEU A 79 -3.35 18.59 -11.10
CA LEU A 79 -3.34 18.94 -9.68
C LEU A 79 -4.61 19.69 -9.27
N ALA A 80 -5.02 20.70 -10.05
CA ALA A 80 -6.23 21.48 -9.80
C ALA A 80 -7.53 20.64 -9.88
N ARG A 81 -7.55 19.58 -10.69
CA ARG A 81 -8.68 18.64 -10.75
C ARG A 81 -8.71 17.68 -9.57
N MET A 82 -7.55 17.25 -9.08
CA MET A 82 -7.45 16.38 -7.90
C MET A 82 -7.86 17.11 -6.62
N SER A 83 -7.45 18.37 -6.46
CA SER A 83 -7.79 19.20 -5.29
C SER A 83 -9.28 19.55 -5.16
N LYS A 84 -10.08 19.36 -6.22
CA LYS A 84 -11.54 19.58 -6.19
C LYS A 84 -12.35 18.32 -5.88
N LYS A 85 -11.68 17.18 -5.66
CA LYS A 85 -12.32 15.88 -5.44
C LYS A 85 -12.38 15.46 -3.97
N GLU A 86 -11.96 16.34 -3.06
CA GLU A 86 -12.27 16.27 -1.63
C GLU A 86 -13.67 16.81 -1.32
#